data_AF-A0A8B6LVB7-F1
#
_entry.id   AF-A0A8B6LVB7-F1
#
_cell.length_a   1.000
_cell.length_b   1.000
_cell.length_c   1.000
_cell.angle_alpha   90.00
_cell.angle_beta   90.00
_cell.angle_gamma   90.00
#
_symmetry.space_group_name_H-M   'P 1'
#
loop_
_entity.id
_entity.type
_entity.pdbx_description
1 polymer ?
#
loop_
_entity_poly.entity_id
_entity_poly.type
_entity_poly.pdbx_seq_one_letter_code
_entity_poly.pdbx_strand_id
1 'polypeptide(L)'
;MDNSFFSDFIGPFPDVLWEPAFLTPAHHAELLEFCLDGIQWQTKMASWGGRLVEFPRQLAWFGDVPYAYSGILHQPVAMPAPLKAVRQRIEAYLCDHGVPTDLNSVLLNRYRSGNDSIGMHSDDETQLGPQPVIASISLGDSRTFVFEHRRPACGTRTRSQGARSW
;
A
#
# COMPACT_ATOMS: atom_id res chain seq x y z
N MET A 1 -17.45 -10.51 8.61
CA MET A 1 -16.32 -10.49 7.68
C MET A 1 -15.94 -11.92 7.39
N ASP A 2 -15.86 -12.31 6.11
CA ASP A 2 -15.44 -13.64 5.70
C ASP A 2 -13.91 -13.66 5.58
N ASN A 3 -13.24 -14.35 6.51
CA ASN A 3 -11.79 -14.47 6.55
C ASN A 3 -11.30 -15.82 6.00
N SER A 4 -12.14 -16.53 5.22
CA SER A 4 -11.79 -17.83 4.65
C SER A 4 -10.53 -17.80 3.77
N PHE A 5 -10.18 -16.64 3.23
CA PHE A 5 -8.93 -16.43 2.46
C PHE A 5 -7.65 -16.45 3.32
N PHE A 6 -7.77 -16.30 4.65
CA PHE A 6 -6.67 -16.37 5.60
C PHE A 6 -6.60 -17.73 6.31
N SER A 7 -7.05 -18.82 5.68
CA SER A 7 -7.15 -20.16 6.32
C SER A 7 -5.84 -20.64 6.97
N ASP A 8 -4.70 -20.19 6.45
CA ASP A 8 -3.37 -20.62 6.86
C ASP A 8 -2.71 -19.66 7.88
N PHE A 9 -3.41 -18.59 8.29
CA PHE A 9 -2.88 -17.62 9.26
C PHE A 9 -2.91 -18.20 10.68
N ILE A 10 -1.77 -18.14 11.37
CA ILE A 10 -1.65 -18.52 12.78
C ILE A 10 -1.55 -17.24 13.62
N GLY A 11 -2.68 -16.81 14.20
CA GLY A 11 -2.76 -15.57 14.98
C GLY A 11 -4.15 -14.92 14.92
N PRO A 12 -4.31 -13.70 15.46
CA PRO A 12 -5.53 -12.92 15.23
C PRO A 12 -5.64 -12.59 13.74
N PHE A 13 -6.84 -12.76 13.17
CA PHE A 13 -7.06 -12.38 11.78
C PHE A 13 -6.89 -10.88 11.60
N PRO A 14 -6.26 -10.43 10.51
CA PRO A 14 -6.25 -9.02 10.18
C PRO A 14 -7.68 -8.57 9.82
N ASP A 15 -8.03 -7.33 10.18
CA ASP A 15 -9.30 -6.71 9.80
C ASP A 15 -9.26 -6.33 8.32
N VAL A 16 -9.67 -7.25 7.45
CA VAL A 16 -9.61 -7.10 5.99
C VAL A 16 -10.98 -7.33 5.38
N LEU A 17 -11.40 -6.38 4.55
CA LEU A 17 -12.53 -6.54 3.64
C LEU A 17 -11.99 -6.89 2.25
N TRP A 18 -12.49 -7.98 1.66
CA TRP A 18 -12.08 -8.43 0.33
C TRP A 18 -13.30 -8.49 -0.60
N GLU A 19 -13.23 -7.74 -1.70
CA GLU A 19 -14.31 -7.66 -2.71
C GLU A 19 -13.70 -7.76 -4.12
N PRO A 20 -13.61 -8.97 -4.71
CA PRO A 20 -12.97 -9.18 -6.01
C PRO A 20 -13.79 -8.60 -7.18
N ALA A 21 -15.09 -8.36 -7.01
CA ALA A 21 -15.97 -7.77 -8.02
C ALA A 21 -16.25 -6.28 -7.75
N PHE A 22 -15.37 -5.60 -7.00
CA PHE A 22 -15.58 -4.22 -6.56
C PHE A 22 -15.81 -3.26 -7.72
N LEU A 23 -15.07 -3.43 -8.82
CA LEU A 23 -15.25 -2.70 -10.08
C LEU A 23 -15.93 -3.60 -11.11
N THR A 24 -16.85 -3.03 -11.88
CA THR A 24 -17.37 -3.70 -13.08
C THR A 24 -16.25 -3.80 -14.14
N PRO A 25 -16.32 -4.76 -15.07
CA PRO A 25 -15.31 -4.87 -16.13
C PRO A 25 -15.11 -3.58 -16.93
N ALA A 26 -16.18 -2.82 -17.18
CA ALA A 26 -16.12 -1.54 -17.87
C ALA A 26 -15.35 -0.47 -17.06
N HIS A 27 -15.73 -0.25 -15.79
CA HIS A 27 -15.03 0.71 -14.93
C HIS A 27 -13.57 0.31 -14.68
N HIS A 28 -13.27 -0.99 -14.60
CA HIS A 28 -11.90 -1.48 -14.49
C HIS A 28 -11.09 -1.10 -15.74
N ALA A 29 -11.62 -1.33 -16.94
CA ALA A 29 -10.94 -1.00 -18.20
C ALA A 29 -10.70 0.51 -18.35
N GLU A 30 -11.72 1.33 -18.11
CA GLU A 30 -11.63 2.80 -18.18
C GLU A 30 -10.60 3.36 -17.19
N LEU A 31 -10.62 2.86 -15.95
CA LEU A 31 -9.67 3.30 -14.93
C LEU A 31 -8.24 2.85 -15.23
N LEU A 32 -8.07 1.65 -15.80
CA LEU A 32 -6.76 1.15 -16.21
C LEU A 32 -6.18 2.01 -17.35
N GLU A 33 -6.98 2.31 -18.38
CA GLU A 33 -6.57 3.19 -19.48
C GLU A 33 -6.17 4.58 -18.96
N PHE A 34 -7.00 5.17 -18.10
CA PHE A 34 -6.66 6.44 -17.44
C PHE A 34 -5.34 6.37 -16.67
N CYS A 35 -5.11 5.29 -15.91
CA CYS A 35 -3.87 5.10 -15.17
C CYS A 35 -2.66 4.93 -16.10
N LEU A 36 -2.80 4.28 -17.24
CA LEU A 36 -1.70 4.06 -18.19
C LEU A 36 -1.32 5.34 -18.94
N ASP A 37 -2.31 6.10 -19.41
CA ASP A 37 -2.10 7.19 -20.36
C ASP A 37 -2.27 8.59 -19.74
N GLY A 38 -3.05 8.71 -18.67
CA GLY A 38 -3.40 9.98 -18.03
C GLY A 38 -2.53 10.35 -16.82
N ILE A 39 -1.71 9.43 -16.31
CA ILE A 39 -0.89 9.65 -15.11
C ILE A 39 0.57 9.94 -15.48
N GLN A 40 1.12 11.01 -14.90
CA GLN A 40 2.55 11.32 -14.96
C GLN A 40 3.33 10.46 -13.96
N TRP A 41 3.72 9.26 -14.39
CA TRP A 41 4.48 8.30 -13.59
C TRP A 41 5.90 8.78 -13.30
N GLN A 42 6.35 8.61 -12.06
CA GLN A 42 7.70 8.95 -11.62
C GLN A 42 8.48 7.71 -11.19
N THR A 43 9.70 7.55 -11.69
CA THR A 43 10.68 6.61 -11.12
C THR A 43 11.46 7.32 -10.02
N LYS A 44 11.51 6.73 -8.82
CA LYS A 44 12.29 7.26 -7.69
C LYS A 44 13.61 6.51 -7.55
N MET A 45 14.58 7.16 -6.91
CA MET A 45 15.88 6.57 -6.58
C MET A 45 15.99 6.42 -5.05
N ALA A 46 16.54 5.30 -4.57
CA ALA A 46 16.99 5.12 -3.19
C ALA A 46 18.50 4.92 -3.15
N SER A 47 19.13 5.35 -2.05
CA SER A 47 20.49 4.94 -1.73
C SER A 47 20.45 3.59 -0.99
N TRP A 48 20.99 2.56 -1.61
CA TRP A 48 21.16 1.24 -1.01
C TRP A 48 22.64 0.88 -1.03
N GLY A 49 23.26 0.70 0.14
CA GLY A 49 24.67 0.30 0.25
C GLY A 49 25.65 1.26 -0.44
N GLY A 50 25.35 2.57 -0.43
CA GLY A 50 26.16 3.59 -1.09
C GLY A 50 25.95 3.71 -2.60
N ARG A 51 25.03 2.95 -3.20
CA ARG A 51 24.64 3.05 -4.61
C ARG A 51 23.24 3.62 -4.75
N LEU A 52 23.03 4.46 -5.75
CA LEU A 52 21.69 4.90 -6.15
C LEU A 52 21.04 3.80 -7.00
N VAL A 53 19.91 3.28 -6.53
CA VAL A 53 19.14 2.22 -7.18
C VAL A 53 17.74 2.74 -7.45
N GLU A 54 17.21 2.47 -8.65
CA GLU A 54 15.82 2.78 -8.98
C GLU A 54 14.86 1.94 -8.14
N PHE A 55 13.74 2.56 -7.73
CA PHE A 55 12.64 1.79 -7.18
C PHE A 55 12.14 0.82 -8.26
N PRO A 56 11.93 -0.47 -7.92
CA PRO A 56 11.41 -1.45 -8.86
C PRO A 56 9.89 -1.29 -9.06
N ARG A 57 9.43 -0.05 -9.27
CA ARG A 57 8.07 0.38 -9.60
C ARG A 57 8.06 1.87 -9.91
N GLN A 58 7.05 2.34 -10.64
CA GLN A 58 6.78 3.76 -10.79
C GLN A 58 5.69 4.20 -9.82
N LEU A 59 5.75 5.46 -9.41
CA LEU A 59 4.86 6.04 -8.41
C LEU A 59 4.17 7.29 -8.94
N ALA A 60 2.94 7.51 -8.49
CA ALA A 60 2.27 8.81 -8.56
C ALA A 60 1.50 9.03 -7.25
N TRP A 61 1.41 10.29 -6.82
CA TRP A 61 0.75 10.67 -5.57
C TRP A 61 -0.32 11.72 -5.84
N PHE A 62 -1.48 11.54 -5.21
CA PHE A 62 -2.51 12.56 -5.13
C PHE A 62 -3.06 12.60 -3.72
N GLY A 63 -3.28 13.79 -3.19
CA GLY A 63 -3.79 13.94 -1.83
C GLY A 63 -3.96 15.40 -1.44
N ASP A 64 -4.84 15.61 -0.48
CA ASP A 64 -5.23 16.93 0.01
C ASP A 64 -4.19 17.51 0.99
N VAL A 65 -3.34 16.63 1.55
CA VAL A 65 -2.28 16.97 2.51
C VAL A 65 -0.91 16.49 2.04
N PRO A 66 0.19 17.12 2.50
CA PRO A 66 1.53 16.59 2.26
C PRO A 66 1.68 15.22 2.91
N TYR A 67 2.37 14.31 2.23
CA TYR A 67 2.63 12.96 2.74
C TYR A 67 4.08 12.57 2.52
N ALA A 68 4.71 12.05 3.56
CA ALA A 68 6.09 11.56 3.47
C ALA A 68 6.10 10.03 3.37
N TYR A 69 6.50 9.50 2.22
CA TYR A 69 6.64 8.06 2.00
C TYR A 69 8.10 7.69 1.75
N SER A 70 8.64 6.72 2.49
CA SER A 70 10.03 6.26 2.35
C SER A 70 11.07 7.41 2.40
N GLY A 71 10.80 8.45 3.20
CA GLY A 71 11.65 9.65 3.32
C GLY A 71 11.49 10.68 2.19
N ILE A 72 10.57 10.46 1.25
CA ILE A 72 10.25 11.38 0.15
C ILE A 72 8.99 12.15 0.51
N LEU A 73 9.09 13.47 0.58
CA LEU A 73 7.94 14.35 0.78
C LEU A 73 7.18 14.57 -0.53
N HIS A 74 5.93 14.17 -0.55
CA HIS A 74 4.97 14.46 -1.61
C HIS A 74 4.14 15.69 -1.22
N GLN A 75 4.12 16.70 -2.07
CA GLN A 75 3.26 17.88 -1.90
C GLN A 75 1.79 17.51 -2.20
N PRO A 76 0.81 18.28 -1.68
CA PRO A 76 -0.59 18.12 -2.08
C PRO A 76 -0.74 18.24 -3.59
N VAL A 77 -1.39 17.26 -4.20
CA VAL A 77 -1.71 17.25 -5.64
C VAL A 77 -3.18 16.87 -5.77
N ALA A 78 -3.94 17.73 -6.45
CA ALA A 78 -5.37 17.52 -6.64
C ALA A 78 -5.64 16.18 -7.31
N MET A 79 -6.49 15.36 -6.68
CA MET A 79 -6.87 14.07 -7.20
C MET A 79 -7.69 14.22 -8.51
N PRO A 80 -7.30 13.54 -9.60
CA PRO A 80 -8.06 13.51 -10.85
C PRO A 80 -9.48 12.96 -10.65
N ALA A 81 -10.41 13.38 -11.51
CA ALA A 81 -11.82 12.99 -11.41
C ALA A 81 -12.05 11.46 -11.40
N PRO A 82 -11.37 10.65 -12.22
CA PRO A 82 -11.52 9.18 -12.15
C PRO A 82 -11.14 8.59 -10.79
N LEU A 83 -10.04 9.07 -10.19
CA LEU A 83 -9.62 8.60 -8.86
C LEU A 83 -10.57 9.08 -7.76
N LYS A 84 -11.13 10.29 -7.87
CA LYS A 84 -12.16 10.79 -6.93
C LYS A 84 -13.43 9.93 -6.95
N ALA A 85 -13.86 9.48 -8.12
CA ALA A 85 -15.03 8.62 -8.25
C ALA A 85 -14.80 7.26 -7.58
N VAL A 86 -13.61 6.67 -7.76
CA VAL A 86 -13.21 5.43 -7.08
C VAL A 86 -13.17 5.64 -5.56
N ARG A 87 -12.57 6.75 -5.10
CA ARG A 87 -12.53 7.12 -3.69
C ARG A 87 -13.93 7.17 -3.07
N GLN A 88 -14.86 7.90 -3.68
CA GLN A 88 -16.24 8.01 -3.19
C GLN A 88 -16.95 6.65 -3.13
N ARG A 89 -16.70 5.78 -4.11
CA ARG A 89 -17.25 4.42 -4.11
C ARG A 89 -16.68 3.57 -2.96
N ILE A 90 -15.39 3.71 -2.65
CA ILE A 90 -14.75 3.05 -1.51
C ILE A 90 -15.33 3.57 -0.20
N GLU A 91 -15.46 4.89 -0.04
CA GLU A 91 -16.01 5.53 1.16
C GLU A 91 -17.46 5.06 1.42
N ALA A 92 -18.29 4.99 0.39
CA ALA A 92 -19.64 4.43 0.48
C ALA A 92 -19.63 2.95 0.89
N TYR A 93 -18.79 2.13 0.26
CA TYR A 93 -18.65 0.72 0.60
C TYR A 93 -18.20 0.51 2.05
N LEU A 94 -17.22 1.28 2.52
CA LEU A 94 -16.76 1.22 3.91
C LEU A 94 -17.85 1.64 4.89
N CYS A 95 -18.65 2.66 4.55
CA CYS A 95 -19.81 3.07 5.34
C CYS A 95 -20.84 1.94 5.48
N ASP A 96 -21.18 1.26 4.37
CA ASP A 96 -22.11 0.11 4.37
C ASP A 96 -21.58 -1.06 5.22
N HIS A 97 -20.27 -1.15 5.42
CA HIS A 97 -19.60 -2.17 6.25
C HIS A 97 -19.32 -1.70 7.69
N GLY A 98 -19.85 -0.54 8.11
CA GLY A 98 -19.72 -0.03 9.48
C GLY A 98 -18.37 0.62 9.79
N VAL A 99 -17.59 0.98 8.76
CA VAL A 99 -16.29 1.66 8.88
C VAL A 99 -16.33 3.01 8.16
N PRO A 100 -17.19 3.97 8.56
CA PRO A 100 -17.26 5.27 7.91
C PRO A 100 -15.88 5.96 8.01
N THR A 101 -15.31 6.33 6.87
CA THR A 101 -13.97 6.91 6.79
C THR A 101 -13.89 7.82 5.57
N ASP A 102 -13.27 8.99 5.73
CA ASP A 102 -12.92 9.87 4.63
C ASP A 102 -11.47 9.59 4.18
N LEU A 103 -11.29 9.28 2.91
CA LEU A 103 -9.97 9.06 2.34
C LEU A 103 -9.41 10.40 1.82
N ASN A 104 -8.18 10.74 2.20
CA ASN A 104 -7.59 12.04 1.88
C ASN A 104 -6.46 11.97 0.85
N SER A 105 -6.04 10.76 0.47
CA SER A 105 -4.88 10.55 -0.38
C SER A 105 -4.89 9.20 -1.08
N VAL A 106 -4.07 9.09 -2.14
CA VAL A 106 -3.84 7.87 -2.90
C VAL A 106 -2.39 7.84 -3.40
N LEU A 107 -1.71 6.74 -3.11
CA LEU A 107 -0.43 6.38 -3.70
C LEU A 107 -0.68 5.34 -4.81
N LEU A 108 -0.39 5.71 -6.05
CA LEU A 108 -0.44 4.79 -7.17
C LEU A 108 0.91 4.10 -7.32
N ASN A 109 0.88 2.77 -7.47
CA ASN A 109 2.04 1.93 -7.76
C ASN A 109 1.85 1.25 -9.12
N ARG A 110 2.75 1.51 -10.07
CA ARG A 110 2.78 0.83 -11.37
C ARG A 110 3.94 -0.15 -11.42
N TYR A 111 3.58 -1.42 -11.52
CA TYR A 111 4.50 -2.54 -11.74
C TYR A 111 4.55 -2.85 -13.22
N ARG A 112 5.61 -2.43 -13.91
CA ARG A 112 5.77 -2.50 -15.37
C ARG A 112 5.85 -3.94 -15.90
N SER A 113 6.35 -4.85 -15.07
CA SER A 113 6.49 -6.27 -15.38
C SER A 113 6.51 -7.10 -14.09
N GLY A 114 6.66 -8.42 -14.20
CA GLY A 114 6.86 -9.31 -13.05
C GLY A 114 8.19 -9.12 -12.31
N ASN A 115 9.13 -8.34 -12.86
CA ASN A 115 10.39 -8.00 -12.21
C ASN A 115 10.27 -6.79 -11.27
N ASP A 116 9.18 -6.02 -11.39
CA ASP A 116 8.87 -4.93 -10.47
C ASP A 116 8.24 -5.51 -9.20
N SER A 117 8.61 -4.97 -8.04
CA SER A 117 8.16 -5.48 -6.74
C SER A 117 8.19 -4.41 -5.65
N ILE A 118 7.71 -4.79 -4.47
CA ILE A 118 7.88 -4.03 -3.24
C ILE A 118 8.30 -5.02 -2.16
N GLY A 119 9.33 -4.67 -1.39
CA GLY A 119 9.78 -5.50 -0.28
C GLY A 119 8.74 -5.53 0.85
N MET A 120 8.88 -6.50 1.76
CA MET A 120 8.04 -6.55 2.95
C MET A 120 8.14 -5.24 3.73
N HIS A 121 7.01 -4.61 4.00
CA HIS A 121 6.90 -3.34 4.72
C HIS A 121 5.56 -3.29 5.45
N SER A 122 5.32 -2.23 6.21
CA SER A 122 3.97 -1.86 6.61
C SER A 122 3.86 -0.35 6.57
N ASP A 123 2.67 0.13 6.23
CA ASP A 123 2.35 1.55 6.17
C ASP A 123 2.12 2.06 7.60
N ASP A 124 3.21 2.36 8.31
CA ASP A 124 3.23 2.81 9.71
C ASP A 124 3.72 4.25 9.87
N GLU A 125 3.57 5.07 8.83
CA GLU A 125 3.89 6.48 8.90
C GLU A 125 3.07 7.19 9.97
N THR A 126 3.72 7.99 10.80
CA THR A 126 3.09 8.73 11.91
C THR A 126 1.93 9.62 11.46
N GLN A 127 1.96 10.09 10.21
CA GLN A 127 0.93 10.93 9.59
C GLN A 127 -0.39 10.18 9.36
N LEU A 128 -0.36 8.85 9.27
CA LEU A 128 -1.55 8.01 9.08
C LEU A 128 -2.32 7.79 10.39
N GLY A 129 -1.70 8.09 11.54
CA GLY A 129 -2.28 7.84 12.85
C GLY A 129 -2.16 6.37 13.29
N PRO A 130 -2.73 6.02 14.45
CA PRO A 130 -2.49 4.72 15.09
C PRO A 130 -3.25 3.54 14.48
N GLN A 131 -4.38 3.79 13.81
CA GLN A 131 -5.24 2.78 13.19
C GLN A 131 -5.74 3.27 11.83
N PRO A 132 -4.85 3.42 10.84
CA PRO A 132 -5.26 3.91 9.53
C PRO A 132 -6.10 2.86 8.79
N VAL A 133 -7.12 3.35 8.09
CA VAL A 133 -7.87 2.55 7.12
C VAL A 133 -7.19 2.70 5.77
N ILE A 134 -6.75 1.58 5.20
CA ILE A 134 -6.10 1.53 3.89
C ILE A 134 -7.01 0.75 2.94
N ALA A 135 -7.33 1.35 1.80
CA ALA A 135 -8.04 0.69 0.72
C ALA A 135 -7.10 0.49 -0.48
N SER A 136 -7.05 -0.74 -1.01
CA SER A 136 -6.22 -1.09 -2.16
C SER A 136 -7.10 -1.58 -3.31
N ILE A 137 -6.95 -0.94 -4.48
CA ILE A 137 -7.56 -1.38 -5.74
C ILE A 137 -6.44 -1.82 -6.69
N SER A 138 -6.56 -3.02 -7.22
CA SER A 138 -5.63 -3.55 -8.22
C SER A 138 -6.26 -3.52 -9.61
N LEU A 139 -5.47 -3.17 -10.62
CA LEU A 139 -5.88 -3.09 -12.02
C LEU A 139 -4.86 -3.81 -12.91
N GLY A 140 -5.34 -4.48 -13.96
CA GLY A 140 -4.49 -5.16 -14.93
C GLY A 140 -4.07 -6.57 -14.50
N ASP A 141 -2.81 -6.92 -14.73
CA ASP A 141 -2.31 -8.27 -14.46
C ASP A 141 -2.35 -8.63 -12.97
N SER A 142 -2.75 -9.87 -12.67
CA SER A 142 -2.74 -10.40 -11.31
C SER A 142 -1.31 -10.46 -10.72
N ARG A 143 -1.21 -10.19 -9.42
CA ARG A 143 0.03 -10.23 -8.63
C ARG A 143 -0.26 -10.85 -7.26
N THR A 144 0.75 -11.45 -6.65
CA THR A 144 0.64 -11.98 -5.29
C THR A 144 0.76 -10.86 -4.27
N PHE A 145 -0.24 -10.73 -3.39
CA PHE A 145 -0.18 -9.87 -2.22
C PHE A 145 0.04 -10.74 -0.98
N VAL A 146 1.14 -10.51 -0.25
CA VAL A 146 1.55 -11.36 0.88
C VAL A 146 1.39 -10.59 2.18
N PHE A 147 0.67 -11.17 3.14
CA PHE A 147 0.60 -10.69 4.51
C PHE A 147 1.51 -11.53 5.41
N GLU A 148 2.32 -10.87 6.25
CA GLU A 148 3.08 -11.52 7.31
C GLU A 148 2.86 -10.77 8.63
N HIS A 149 2.55 -11.49 9.71
CA HIS A 149 2.53 -10.89 11.04
C HIS A 149 3.93 -10.38 11.40
N ARG A 150 4.00 -9.12 11.84
CA ARG A 150 5.21 -8.61 12.51
C ARG A 150 5.46 -9.47 13.74
N ARG A 151 6.48 -10.32 13.69
CA ARG A 151 6.93 -11.03 14.88
C ARG A 151 7.46 -9.98 15.86
N PRO A 152 7.02 -9.96 17.12
CA PRO A 152 7.69 -9.14 18.10
C PRO A 152 9.16 -9.54 18.08
N ALA A 153 10.06 -8.55 18.11
CA ALA A 153 11.48 -8.83 18.30
C ALA A 153 11.58 -9.73 19.53
N CYS A 154 11.99 -10.98 19.34
CA CYS A 154 12.17 -11.90 20.45
C CYS A 154 13.08 -11.21 21.46
N GLY A 155 12.53 -10.89 22.63
CA GLY A 155 13.23 -10.15 23.66
C GLY A 155 14.53 -10.85 24.03
N THR A 156 15.54 -10.02 24.29
CA THR A 156 16.78 -10.34 25.00
C THR A 156 17.66 -11.44 24.39
N ARG A 157 18.66 -11.02 23.61
CA ARG A 157 20.01 -11.56 23.82
C ARG A 157 20.41 -11.20 25.24
N THR A 158 20.15 -12.08 26.22
CA THR A 158 20.94 -12.10 27.44
C THR A 158 22.39 -12.25 26.97
N ARG A 159 23.19 -11.19 27.10
CA ARG A 159 24.64 -11.33 27.14
C ARG A 159 24.94 -12.24 28.32
N SER A 160 25.06 -13.53 28.07
CA SER A 160 25.88 -14.37 28.94
C SER A 160 27.27 -13.75 28.90
N GLN A 161 27.67 -13.14 30.02
CA GLN A 161 29.06 -12.84 30.29
C GLN A 161 29.86 -14.12 30.03
N GLY A 162 30.74 -14.06 29.03
CA GLY A 162 31.54 -15.17 28.56
C GLY A 162 32.75 -14.63 27.82
N ALA A 163 33.72 -14.15 28.60
CA ALA A 163 35.16 -14.16 28.36
C ALA A 163 35.73 -14.00 26.93
N ARG A 164 36.51 -12.91 26.79
CA ARG A 164 37.89 -12.80 26.23
C ARG A 164 38.09 -12.84 24.70
N SER A 165 38.76 -11.76 24.22
CA SER A 165 39.88 -11.68 23.22
C SER A 165 39.76 -12.51 21.92
N TRP A 166 39.85 -11.98 20.71
CA TRP A 166 40.42 -10.73 20.15
C TRP A 166 39.49 -10.17 19.09
#